data_AF-A0A951M334-F1
#
_entry.id   AF-A0A951M334-F1
#
_cell.length_a   1.000
_cell.length_b   1.000
_cell.length_c   1.000
_cell.angle_alpha   90.00
_cell.angle_beta   90.00
_cell.angle_gamma   90.00
#
_symmetry.space_group_name_H-M   'P 1'
#
loop_
_entity.id
_entity.type
_entity.pdbx_description
1 polymer ?
#
loop_
_entity_poly.entity_id
_entity_poly.type
_entity_poly.pdbx_seq_one_letter_code
_entity_poly.pdbx_strand_id
1 'polypeptide(L)'
;MSMPPGRLREFALALPEALESSHGGRPDFRVCNKVFATLAPRQNVAMAKLTSEQQEMLCAAEPAMFAPVPGGWGLRGATHLRLEVLDERSLAGALLMAWRNVAPKRLVRERGEEARLRIEAMVEGVPHRSTMTRPARCRIRKARPDEACSISRLIVRTVTETNSRDYAPAAIEGLLAEVTAHKVARRMEERLVYVALVSGKLIGTASLSPERVNSVFVDPSYQGRGIGTKLMAFIEKMALRQRRSSLTLFSSLTAVSFYRARGYEGHERLFRHGIETVLMTKPLIP
;
A
#
# COMPACT_ATOMS: atom_id res chain seq x y z
N MET A 1 30.40 -10.96 10.84
CA MET A 1 30.30 -9.58 10.30
C MET A 1 29.01 -8.97 10.84
N SER A 2 29.05 -7.74 11.33
CA SER A 2 27.87 -7.04 11.88
C SER A 2 26.84 -6.76 10.78
N MET A 3 25.55 -7.02 11.08
CA MET A 3 24.43 -6.76 10.19
C MET A 3 24.25 -5.26 9.97
N PRO A 4 24.36 -4.74 8.73
CA PRO A 4 24.11 -3.33 8.46
C PRO A 4 22.65 -2.98 8.79
N PRO A 5 22.36 -1.86 9.49
CA PRO A 5 20.98 -1.44 9.76
C PRO A 5 20.12 -1.29 8.49
N GLY A 6 20.74 -0.98 7.35
CA GLY A 6 20.08 -0.93 6.04
C GLY A 6 19.52 -2.27 5.58
N ARG A 7 20.20 -3.39 5.87
CA ARG A 7 19.70 -4.72 5.48
C ARG A 7 18.45 -5.09 6.23
N LEU A 8 18.37 -4.84 7.53
CA LEU A 8 17.13 -5.05 8.29
C LEU A 8 15.95 -4.29 7.69
N ARG A 9 16.17 -3.02 7.32
CA ARG A 9 15.15 -2.21 6.65
C ARG A 9 14.68 -2.86 5.35
N GLU A 10 15.60 -3.33 4.51
CA GLU A 10 15.27 -4.00 3.25
C GLU A 10 14.43 -5.27 3.48
N PHE A 11 14.84 -6.14 4.41
CA PHE A 11 14.09 -7.36 4.75
C PHE A 11 12.69 -7.03 5.30
N ALA A 12 12.60 -6.04 6.20
CA ALA A 12 11.32 -5.64 6.77
C ALA A 12 10.37 -5.06 5.71
N LEU A 13 10.87 -4.26 4.77
CA LEU A 13 10.08 -3.64 3.71
C LEU A 13 9.74 -4.60 2.55
N ALA A 14 10.44 -5.73 2.42
CA ALA A 14 10.10 -6.77 1.46
C ALA A 14 8.80 -7.53 1.82
N LEU A 15 8.40 -7.48 3.10
CA LEU A 15 7.21 -8.15 3.60
C LEU A 15 5.92 -7.49 3.07
N PRO A 16 4.88 -8.28 2.74
CA PRO A 16 3.65 -7.73 2.16
C PRO A 16 3.01 -6.65 3.02
N GLU A 17 2.78 -5.49 2.41
CA GLU A 17 2.14 -4.34 3.04
C GLU A 17 2.90 -3.76 4.25
N ALA A 18 4.17 -4.13 4.41
CA ALA A 18 5.06 -3.52 5.38
C ALA A 18 5.44 -2.10 4.94
N LEU A 19 5.53 -1.19 5.89
CA LEU A 19 5.95 0.19 5.71
C LEU A 19 6.86 0.61 6.86
N GLU A 20 7.78 1.52 6.57
CA GLU A 20 8.57 2.20 7.59
C GLU A 20 7.82 3.46 8.05
N SER A 21 7.82 3.70 9.35
CA SER A 21 7.37 4.91 10.00
C SER A 21 8.36 5.27 11.12
N SER A 22 8.01 6.25 11.93
CA SER A 22 8.79 6.65 13.10
C SER A 22 7.90 6.89 14.30
N HIS A 23 8.30 6.32 15.44
CA HIS A 23 7.68 6.58 16.74
C HIS A 23 8.77 6.91 17.75
N GLY A 24 8.65 8.07 18.41
CA GLY A 24 9.66 8.57 19.35
C GLY A 24 11.05 8.76 18.73
N GLY A 25 11.11 9.09 17.43
CA GLY A 25 12.37 9.31 16.70
C GLY A 25 13.12 8.02 16.32
N ARG A 26 12.50 6.84 16.49
CA ARG A 26 13.08 5.55 16.11
C ARG A 26 12.33 4.96 14.92
N PRO A 27 13.04 4.48 13.87
CA PRO A 27 12.41 3.75 12.78
C PRO A 27 11.64 2.55 13.30
N ASP A 28 10.40 2.41 12.83
CA ASP A 28 9.54 1.27 13.10
C ASP A 28 8.93 0.74 11.81
N PHE A 29 8.67 -0.57 11.79
CA PHE A 29 8.11 -1.28 10.66
C PHE A 29 6.74 -1.80 11.01
N ARG A 30 5.77 -1.46 10.17
CA ARG A 30 4.34 -1.67 10.43
C ARG A 30 3.68 -2.45 9.33
N VAL A 31 2.70 -3.26 9.70
CA VAL A 31 1.70 -3.84 8.80
C VAL A 31 0.32 -3.45 9.31
N CYS A 32 -0.50 -2.84 8.45
CA CYS A 32 -1.81 -2.30 8.81
C CYS A 32 -1.78 -1.40 10.08
N ASN A 33 -0.82 -0.48 10.13
CA ASN A 33 -0.57 0.47 11.23
C ASN A 33 -0.12 -0.17 12.58
N LYS A 34 0.10 -1.48 12.62
CA LYS A 34 0.61 -2.18 13.81
C LYS A 34 2.10 -2.46 13.65
N VAL A 35 2.89 -2.08 14.66
CA VAL A 35 4.34 -2.33 14.69
C VAL A 35 4.61 -3.81 14.86
N PHE A 36 5.42 -4.38 13.96
CA PHE A 36 5.95 -5.74 14.08
C PHE A 36 7.45 -5.77 14.32
N ALA A 37 8.18 -4.73 13.93
CA ALA A 37 9.60 -4.58 14.25
C ALA A 37 9.98 -3.11 14.45
N THR A 38 11.07 -2.86 15.17
CA THR A 38 11.70 -1.54 15.30
C THR A 38 13.21 -1.65 15.14
N LEU A 39 13.85 -0.54 14.79
CA LEU A 39 15.29 -0.47 14.61
C LEU A 39 15.86 0.69 15.42
N ALA A 40 16.89 0.41 16.23
CA ALA A 40 17.66 1.41 16.98
C ALA A 40 19.12 1.38 16.50
N PRO A 41 19.46 2.07 15.39
CA PRO A 41 20.78 1.97 14.76
C PRO A 41 21.94 2.33 15.70
N ARG A 42 21.75 3.37 16.53
CA ARG A 42 22.77 3.83 17.49
C ARG A 42 23.08 2.80 18.58
N GLN A 43 22.19 1.85 18.82
CA GLN A 43 22.32 0.83 19.84
C GLN A 43 22.65 -0.55 19.24
N ASN A 44 22.79 -0.65 17.91
CA ASN A 44 22.97 -1.92 17.18
C ASN A 44 21.96 -3.01 17.59
N VAL A 45 20.73 -2.60 17.89
CA VAL A 45 19.66 -3.50 18.30
C VAL A 45 18.40 -3.19 17.48
N ALA A 46 17.70 -4.25 17.11
CA ALA A 46 16.33 -4.18 16.64
C ALA A 46 15.41 -4.91 17.61
N MET A 47 14.10 -4.68 17.52
CA MET A 47 13.10 -5.44 18.24
C MET A 47 12.13 -6.07 17.24
N ALA A 48 11.76 -7.33 17.47
CA ALA A 48 10.69 -8.00 16.73
C ALA A 48 9.59 -8.48 17.70
N LYS A 49 8.34 -8.39 17.24
CA LYS A 49 7.16 -8.79 18.01
C LYS A 49 6.83 -10.27 17.80
N LEU A 50 7.40 -11.11 18.65
CA LEU A 50 7.19 -12.56 18.64
C LEU A 50 6.09 -12.97 19.63
N THR A 51 5.67 -14.23 19.57
CA THR A 51 4.94 -14.86 20.69
C THR A 51 5.93 -15.25 21.79
N SER A 52 5.45 -15.46 23.03
CA SER A 52 6.32 -15.90 24.12
C SER A 52 7.01 -17.24 23.81
N GLU A 53 6.28 -18.18 23.18
CA GLU A 53 6.83 -19.47 22.74
C GLU A 53 7.93 -19.31 21.66
N GLN A 54 7.71 -18.46 20.66
CA GLN A 54 8.72 -18.18 19.63
C GLN A 54 9.95 -17.48 20.22
N GLN A 55 9.73 -16.54 21.15
CA GLN A 55 10.81 -15.87 21.86
C GLN A 55 11.64 -16.88 22.67
N GLU A 56 11.00 -17.76 23.42
CA GLU A 56 11.67 -18.79 24.22
C GLU A 56 12.51 -19.71 23.34
N MET A 57 11.92 -20.21 22.24
CA MET A 57 12.61 -21.06 21.28
C MET A 57 13.86 -20.39 20.68
N LEU A 58 13.73 -19.15 20.20
CA LEU A 58 14.87 -18.43 19.60
C LEU A 58 15.93 -18.03 20.63
N CYS A 59 15.54 -17.59 21.83
CA CYS A 59 16.49 -17.26 22.88
C CYS A 59 17.24 -18.50 23.38
N ALA A 60 16.59 -19.67 23.41
CA ALA A 60 17.25 -20.92 23.80
C ALA A 60 18.21 -21.43 22.70
N ALA A 61 17.81 -21.34 21.43
CA ALA A 61 18.63 -21.81 20.32
C ALA A 61 19.83 -20.89 20.03
N GLU A 62 19.60 -19.58 20.02
CA GLU A 62 20.58 -18.57 19.61
C GLU A 62 20.67 -17.43 20.63
N PRO A 63 21.08 -17.72 21.89
CA PRO A 63 21.12 -16.75 22.99
C PRO A 63 22.10 -15.60 22.76
N ALA A 64 23.03 -15.74 21.80
CA ALA A 64 23.92 -14.67 21.37
C ALA A 64 23.21 -13.67 20.44
N MET A 65 22.18 -14.06 19.69
CA MET A 65 21.47 -13.19 18.75
C MET A 65 20.18 -12.60 19.32
N PHE A 66 19.48 -13.37 20.14
CA PHE A 66 18.17 -13.02 20.68
C PHE A 66 18.18 -12.85 22.19
N ALA A 67 17.36 -11.94 22.69
CA ALA A 67 17.08 -11.82 24.12
C ALA A 67 15.71 -11.18 24.33
N PRO A 68 15.00 -11.50 25.42
CA PRO A 68 13.78 -10.79 25.78
C PRO A 68 14.11 -9.30 26.06
N VAL A 69 13.23 -8.40 25.62
CA VAL A 69 13.30 -6.99 26.02
C VAL A 69 13.06 -6.90 27.54
N PRO A 70 13.85 -6.16 28.33
CA PRO A 70 13.62 -6.04 29.76
C PRO A 70 12.20 -5.58 30.13
N GLY A 71 11.65 -6.14 31.21
CA GLY A 71 10.35 -5.76 31.78
C GLY A 71 9.13 -6.34 31.04
N GLY A 72 7.97 -5.71 31.23
CA GLY A 72 6.69 -6.24 30.76
C GLY A 72 6.54 -6.37 29.24
N TRP A 73 7.42 -5.74 28.45
CA TRP A 73 7.45 -5.91 27.00
C TRP A 73 8.03 -7.28 26.61
N GLY A 74 9.13 -7.71 27.24
CA GLY A 74 9.71 -9.04 27.02
C GLY A 74 8.75 -10.16 27.39
N LEU A 75 8.06 -10.03 28.52
CA LEU A 75 7.04 -11.00 28.97
C LEU A 75 5.91 -11.19 27.94
N ARG A 76 5.70 -10.24 27.03
CA ARG A 76 4.71 -10.29 25.93
C ARG A 76 5.34 -10.61 24.57
N GLY A 77 6.55 -11.17 24.54
CA GLY A 77 7.24 -11.64 23.33
C GLY A 77 8.01 -10.55 22.56
N ALA A 78 8.12 -9.32 23.07
CA ALA A 78 9.01 -8.34 22.46
C ALA A 78 10.46 -8.79 22.63
N THR A 79 11.15 -9.03 21.53
CA THR A 79 12.46 -9.70 21.52
C THR A 79 13.49 -8.80 20.87
N HIS A 80 14.62 -8.58 21.53
CA HIS A 80 15.78 -7.90 20.97
C HIS A 80 16.54 -8.81 20.00
N LEU A 81 16.97 -8.23 18.89
CA LEU A 81 17.85 -8.82 17.89
C LEU A 81 19.15 -8.00 17.90
N ARG A 82 20.27 -8.64 18.27
CA ARG A 82 21.58 -7.98 18.33
C ARG A 82 22.23 -7.96 16.95
N LEU A 83 22.18 -6.82 16.28
CA LEU A 83 22.64 -6.66 14.89
C LEU A 83 24.12 -6.99 14.71
N GLU A 84 24.92 -6.83 15.76
CA GLU A 84 26.36 -7.12 15.73
C GLU A 84 26.68 -8.59 15.39
N VAL A 85 25.84 -9.52 15.84
CA VAL A 85 26.08 -10.97 15.70
C VAL A 85 24.97 -11.69 14.94
N LEU A 86 23.88 -10.99 14.61
CA LEU A 86 22.74 -11.54 13.87
C LEU A 86 23.12 -11.83 12.41
N ASP A 87 22.85 -13.05 11.95
CA ASP A 87 22.98 -13.42 10.53
C ASP A 87 21.68 -13.16 9.73
N GLU A 88 21.77 -13.17 8.39
CA GLU A 88 20.63 -12.85 7.52
C GLU A 88 19.51 -13.89 7.60
N ARG A 89 19.80 -15.19 7.83
CA ARG A 89 18.77 -16.25 7.94
C ARG A 89 17.96 -16.06 9.21
N SER A 90 18.64 -15.81 10.31
CA SER A 90 18.02 -15.56 11.62
C SER A 90 17.18 -14.28 11.60
N LEU A 91 17.68 -13.21 10.97
CA LEU A 91 16.93 -11.97 10.74
C LEU A 91 15.65 -12.22 9.91
N ALA A 92 15.80 -12.90 8.77
CA ALA A 92 14.74 -13.26 7.85
C ALA A 92 13.60 -14.01 8.55
N GLY A 93 13.94 -15.08 9.27
CA GLY A 93 12.99 -15.89 10.02
C GLY A 93 12.26 -15.09 11.09
N ALA A 94 13.00 -14.31 11.89
CA ALA A 94 12.42 -13.50 12.98
C ALA A 94 11.45 -12.43 12.45
N LEU A 95 11.81 -11.72 11.36
CA LEU A 95 10.94 -10.72 10.75
C LEU A 95 9.70 -11.35 10.11
N LEU A 96 9.83 -12.50 9.45
CA LEU A 96 8.70 -13.23 8.88
C LEU A 96 7.72 -13.68 9.98
N MET A 97 8.23 -14.22 11.10
CA MET A 97 7.40 -14.59 12.25
C MET A 97 6.68 -13.38 12.85
N ALA A 98 7.42 -12.30 13.11
CA ALA A 98 6.85 -11.08 13.68
C ALA A 98 5.76 -10.48 12.77
N TRP A 99 5.99 -10.44 11.46
CA TRP A 99 4.97 -10.00 10.51
C TRP A 99 3.74 -10.91 10.51
N ARG A 100 3.91 -12.25 10.52
CA ARG A 100 2.78 -13.19 10.59
C ARG A 100 1.94 -13.02 11.86
N ASN A 101 2.58 -12.72 12.99
CA ASN A 101 1.90 -12.50 14.27
C ASN A 101 1.07 -11.21 14.29
N VAL A 102 1.51 -10.18 13.56
CA VAL A 102 0.91 -8.84 13.60
C VAL A 102 -0.03 -8.58 12.43
N ALA A 103 0.25 -9.16 11.27
CA ALA A 103 -0.53 -9.01 10.06
C ALA A 103 -1.96 -9.58 10.24
N PRO A 104 -2.97 -9.01 9.57
CA PRO A 104 -4.30 -9.59 9.56
C PRO A 104 -4.29 -11.04 9.07
N LYS A 105 -5.03 -11.94 9.73
CA LYS A 105 -5.09 -13.38 9.37
C LYS A 105 -5.38 -13.61 7.87
N ARG A 106 -6.20 -12.75 7.26
CA ARG A 106 -6.49 -12.78 5.82
C ARG A 106 -5.24 -12.52 4.98
N LEU A 107 -4.46 -11.50 5.33
CA LEU A 107 -3.24 -11.13 4.61
C LEU A 107 -2.20 -12.25 4.71
N VAL A 108 -2.06 -12.86 5.88
CA VAL A 108 -1.20 -14.05 6.08
C VAL A 108 -1.66 -15.20 5.19
N ARG A 109 -2.96 -15.49 5.13
CA ARG A 109 -3.50 -16.55 4.27
C ARG A 109 -3.31 -16.26 2.77
N GLU A 110 -3.53 -15.03 2.33
CA GLU A 110 -3.48 -14.66 0.91
C GLU A 110 -2.03 -14.44 0.40
N ARG A 111 -1.11 -13.99 1.25
CA ARG A 111 0.24 -13.54 0.85
C ARG A 111 1.38 -14.06 1.72
N GLY A 112 1.11 -14.98 2.65
CA GLY A 112 2.12 -15.49 3.58
C GLY A 112 3.20 -16.36 2.93
N GLU A 113 2.86 -17.07 1.85
CA GLU A 113 3.84 -17.84 1.07
C GLU A 113 4.71 -16.92 0.21
N GLU A 114 4.09 -15.90 -0.41
CA GLU A 114 4.81 -14.85 -1.13
C GLU A 114 5.79 -14.10 -0.23
N ALA A 115 5.39 -13.82 1.02
CA ALA A 115 6.26 -13.19 2.02
C ALA A 115 7.50 -14.05 2.32
N ARG A 116 7.29 -15.35 2.52
CA ARG A 116 8.35 -16.33 2.81
C ARG A 116 9.35 -16.41 1.66
N LEU A 117 8.87 -16.68 0.44
CA LEU A 117 9.71 -16.85 -0.74
C LEU A 117 10.54 -15.59 -1.04
N ARG A 118 9.98 -14.39 -0.83
CA ARG A 118 10.72 -13.14 -1.01
C ARG A 118 11.91 -13.03 -0.07
N ILE A 119 11.68 -13.29 1.21
CA ILE A 119 12.72 -13.19 2.23
C ILE A 119 13.78 -14.28 2.02
N GLU A 120 13.38 -15.52 1.72
CA GLU A 120 14.31 -16.62 1.42
C GLU A 120 15.21 -16.28 0.23
N ALA A 121 14.63 -15.75 -0.87
CA ALA A 121 15.40 -15.32 -2.04
C ALA A 121 16.40 -14.20 -1.71
N MET A 122 16.08 -13.29 -0.79
CA MET A 122 17.00 -12.23 -0.35
C MET A 122 18.21 -12.77 0.40
N VAL A 123 18.04 -13.84 1.19
CA VAL A 123 19.12 -14.50 1.93
C VAL A 123 20.04 -15.29 0.99
N GLU A 124 19.50 -15.94 -0.03
CA GLU A 124 20.28 -16.76 -0.96
C GLU A 124 21.12 -15.94 -1.94
N GLY A 125 21.00 -14.60 -1.92
CA GLY A 125 21.71 -13.72 -2.85
C GLY A 125 21.27 -13.90 -4.32
N VAL A 126 20.22 -14.69 -4.56
CA VAL A 126 19.63 -14.88 -5.87
C VAL A 126 18.70 -13.69 -6.11
N PRO A 127 19.03 -12.74 -7.02
CA PRO A 127 18.01 -11.81 -7.48
C PRO A 127 16.91 -12.69 -8.07
N HIS A 128 15.69 -12.57 -7.56
CA HIS A 128 14.55 -13.17 -8.22
C HIS A 128 14.40 -12.46 -9.58
N ARG A 129 15.18 -12.95 -10.56
CA ARG A 129 15.03 -12.66 -11.98
C ARG A 129 13.56 -12.86 -12.21
N SER A 130 12.91 -11.77 -12.60
CA SER A 130 11.52 -11.77 -13.00
C SER A 130 11.30 -13.01 -13.86
N THR A 131 10.60 -14.01 -13.32
CA THR A 131 10.02 -15.06 -14.13
C THR A 131 9.31 -14.32 -15.25
N MET A 132 9.66 -14.63 -16.49
CA MET A 132 8.93 -14.17 -17.68
C MET A 132 7.47 -14.57 -17.49
N THR A 133 6.74 -13.68 -16.84
CA THR A 133 5.34 -13.83 -16.55
C THR A 133 4.70 -13.31 -17.82
N ARG A 134 3.83 -14.10 -18.46
CA ARG A 134 2.79 -13.53 -19.36
C ARG A 134 2.37 -12.19 -18.78
N PRO A 135 2.38 -11.07 -19.53
CA PRO A 135 2.24 -9.74 -18.97
C PRO A 135 1.09 -9.76 -17.96
N ALA A 136 1.43 -9.53 -16.69
CA ALA A 136 0.54 -9.79 -15.58
C ALA A 136 -0.79 -9.09 -15.84
N ARG A 137 -1.84 -9.87 -16.08
CA ARG A 137 -3.10 -9.33 -16.55
C ARG A 137 -3.68 -8.45 -15.46
N CYS A 138 -3.87 -7.17 -15.79
CA CYS A 138 -4.63 -6.25 -14.95
C CYS A 138 -6.06 -6.76 -14.82
N ARG A 139 -6.48 -7.10 -13.60
CA ARG A 139 -7.83 -7.54 -13.26
C ARG A 139 -8.55 -6.43 -12.51
N ILE A 140 -9.74 -6.06 -12.96
CA ILE A 140 -10.58 -5.05 -12.31
C ILE A 140 -11.77 -5.75 -11.63
N ARG A 141 -12.06 -5.39 -10.39
CA ARG A 141 -13.21 -5.90 -9.63
C ARG A 141 -13.69 -4.89 -8.59
N LYS A 142 -14.88 -5.12 -8.02
CA LYS A 142 -15.39 -4.35 -6.88
C LYS A 142 -14.40 -4.45 -5.70
N ALA A 143 -14.17 -3.34 -5.01
CA ALA A 143 -13.38 -3.29 -3.80
C ALA A 143 -14.06 -4.08 -2.67
N ARG A 144 -13.27 -4.79 -1.87
CA ARG A 144 -13.75 -5.47 -0.65
C ARG A 144 -13.67 -4.48 0.51
N PRO A 145 -14.59 -4.52 1.51
CA PRO A 145 -14.60 -3.57 2.62
C PRO A 145 -13.25 -3.42 3.36
N ASP A 146 -12.49 -4.51 3.48
CA ASP A 146 -11.19 -4.55 4.12
C ASP A 146 -10.04 -3.94 3.29
N GLU A 147 -10.30 -3.54 2.04
CA GLU A 147 -9.31 -2.92 1.15
C GLU A 147 -9.27 -1.39 1.29
N ALA A 148 -10.11 -0.79 2.15
CA ALA A 148 -10.16 0.65 2.36
C ALA A 148 -8.79 1.26 2.72
N CYS A 149 -8.00 0.56 3.54
CA CYS A 149 -6.65 0.98 3.89
C CYS A 149 -5.70 0.98 2.68
N SER A 150 -5.76 -0.04 1.83
CA SER A 150 -4.93 -0.13 0.62
C SER A 150 -5.33 0.90 -0.43
N ILE A 151 -6.62 1.20 -0.57
CA ILE A 151 -7.14 2.26 -1.43
C ILE A 151 -6.70 3.64 -0.92
N SER A 152 -6.87 3.91 0.38
CA SER A 152 -6.42 5.14 1.02
C SER A 152 -4.93 5.39 0.75
N ARG A 153 -4.08 4.38 0.97
CA ARG A 153 -2.63 4.45 0.70
C ARG A 153 -2.32 4.76 -0.76
N LEU A 154 -2.98 4.10 -1.70
CA LEU A 154 -2.82 4.37 -3.12
C LEU A 154 -3.15 5.84 -3.45
N ILE A 155 -4.28 6.35 -2.93
CA ILE A 155 -4.71 7.73 -3.20
C ILE A 155 -3.69 8.72 -2.63
N VAL A 156 -3.31 8.55 -1.35
CA VAL A 156 -2.30 9.39 -0.69
C VAL A 156 -1.02 9.43 -1.52
N ARG A 157 -0.48 8.26 -1.87
CA ARG A 157 0.76 8.15 -2.64
C ARG A 157 0.67 8.85 -4.00
N THR A 158 -0.44 8.67 -4.70
CA THR A 158 -0.63 9.30 -6.02
C THR A 158 -0.74 10.82 -5.90
N VAL A 159 -1.49 11.31 -4.91
CA VAL A 159 -1.63 12.75 -4.64
C VAL A 159 -0.27 13.37 -4.29
N THR A 160 0.54 12.73 -3.46
CA THR A 160 1.84 13.27 -3.02
C THR A 160 2.93 13.18 -4.08
N GLU A 161 2.98 12.10 -4.86
CA GLU A 161 4.07 11.88 -5.83
C GLU A 161 3.79 12.48 -7.20
N THR A 162 2.55 12.39 -7.71
CA THR A 162 2.23 12.79 -9.09
C THR A 162 1.42 14.08 -9.17
N ASN A 163 0.49 14.30 -8.26
CA ASN A 163 -0.41 15.45 -8.34
C ASN A 163 0.02 16.64 -7.47
N SER A 164 1.08 16.50 -6.67
CA SER A 164 1.54 17.57 -5.78
C SER A 164 1.96 18.84 -6.53
N ARG A 165 2.33 18.71 -7.81
CA ARG A 165 2.65 19.83 -8.70
C ARG A 165 1.43 20.67 -9.09
N ASP A 166 0.22 20.13 -8.94
CA ASP A 166 -1.03 20.77 -9.36
C ASP A 166 -1.74 21.52 -8.22
N TYR A 167 -1.25 21.41 -6.98
CA TYR A 167 -1.95 21.85 -5.79
C TYR A 167 -1.03 22.62 -4.85
N ALA A 168 -1.55 23.67 -4.23
CA ALA A 168 -0.88 24.32 -3.11
C ALA A 168 -0.74 23.33 -1.92
N PRO A 169 0.30 23.42 -1.08
CA PRO A 169 0.51 22.50 0.05
C PRO A 169 -0.70 22.35 0.97
N ALA A 170 -1.36 23.46 1.32
CA ALA A 170 -2.57 23.44 2.15
C ALA A 170 -3.76 22.68 1.51
N ALA A 171 -3.87 22.74 0.18
CA ALA A 171 -4.90 22.02 -0.56
C ALA A 171 -4.62 20.50 -0.59
N ILE A 172 -3.35 20.11 -0.64
CA ILE A 172 -2.92 18.71 -0.50
C ILE A 172 -3.28 18.20 0.90
N GLU A 173 -2.95 18.94 1.96
CA GLU A 173 -3.29 18.55 3.33
C GLU A 173 -4.81 18.33 3.51
N GLY A 174 -5.63 19.24 3.00
CA GLY A 174 -7.09 19.09 3.00
C GLY A 174 -7.55 17.83 2.27
N LEU A 175 -6.98 17.55 1.09
CA LEU A 175 -7.30 16.34 0.33
C LEU A 175 -6.86 15.06 1.06
N LEU A 176 -5.67 15.07 1.68
CA LEU A 176 -5.13 13.95 2.45
C LEU A 176 -5.98 13.65 3.70
N ALA A 177 -6.46 14.70 4.39
CA ALA A 177 -7.38 14.57 5.51
C ALA A 177 -8.73 13.94 5.10
N GLU A 178 -9.10 14.05 3.82
CA GLU A 178 -10.32 13.48 3.27
C GLU A 178 -10.20 12.02 2.82
N VAL A 179 -9.00 11.47 2.66
CA VAL A 179 -8.78 10.13 2.08
C VAL A 179 -8.26 9.10 3.07
N THR A 180 -8.49 9.30 4.37
CA THR A 180 -8.16 8.32 5.43
C THR A 180 -8.88 6.99 5.19
N ALA A 181 -8.31 5.89 5.70
CA ALA A 181 -8.91 4.56 5.55
C ALA A 181 -10.37 4.51 6.04
N HIS A 182 -10.70 5.20 7.13
CA HIS A 182 -12.06 5.29 7.66
C HIS A 182 -13.01 6.03 6.70
N LYS A 183 -12.59 7.20 6.18
CA LYS A 183 -13.41 7.97 5.21
C LYS A 183 -13.56 7.22 3.89
N VAL A 184 -12.52 6.51 3.44
CA VAL A 184 -12.60 5.63 2.27
C VAL A 184 -13.59 4.49 2.49
N ALA A 185 -13.57 3.83 3.66
CA ALA A 185 -14.52 2.78 4.00
C ALA A 185 -15.97 3.28 3.96
N ARG A 186 -16.26 4.44 4.57
CA ARG A 186 -17.59 5.08 4.49
C ARG A 186 -18.02 5.34 3.05
N ARG A 187 -17.14 5.88 2.21
CA ARG A 187 -17.44 6.09 0.78
C ARG A 187 -17.67 4.79 0.03
N MET A 188 -17.10 3.67 0.45
CA MET A 188 -17.36 2.37 -0.18
C MET A 188 -18.77 1.83 0.11
N GLU A 189 -19.44 2.35 1.14
CA GLU A 189 -20.85 2.06 1.44
C GLU A 189 -21.79 2.92 0.58
N GLU A 190 -21.40 4.16 0.32
CA GLU A 190 -22.22 5.16 -0.40
C GLU A 190 -22.11 5.07 -1.94
N ARG A 191 -21.01 4.52 -2.47
CA ARG A 191 -20.76 4.46 -3.91
C ARG A 191 -20.01 3.19 -4.33
N LEU A 192 -20.11 2.86 -5.61
CA LEU A 192 -19.40 1.71 -6.17
C LEU A 192 -17.91 2.04 -6.32
N VAL A 193 -17.06 1.31 -5.61
CA VAL A 193 -15.60 1.45 -5.70
C VAL A 193 -15.02 0.19 -6.34
N TYR A 194 -14.15 0.38 -7.34
CA TYR A 194 -13.49 -0.66 -8.09
C TYR A 194 -11.97 -0.52 -7.97
N VAL A 195 -11.29 -1.65 -7.94
CA VAL A 195 -9.83 -1.75 -7.81
C VAL A 195 -9.25 -2.50 -8.99
N ALA A 196 -8.09 -2.03 -9.46
CA ALA A 196 -7.27 -2.70 -10.45
C ALA A 196 -6.13 -3.44 -9.75
N LEU A 197 -5.97 -4.73 -10.06
CA LEU A 197 -4.93 -5.58 -9.51
C LEU A 197 -3.98 -6.10 -10.60
N VAL A 198 -2.68 -6.08 -10.32
CA VAL A 198 -1.63 -6.71 -11.14
C VAL A 198 -0.84 -7.63 -10.21
N SER A 199 -0.74 -8.92 -10.57
CA SER A 199 -0.10 -9.94 -9.73
C SER A 199 -0.60 -9.93 -8.26
N GLY A 200 -1.90 -9.74 -8.06
CA GLY A 200 -2.52 -9.66 -6.73
C GLY A 200 -2.33 -8.33 -5.98
N LYS A 201 -1.45 -7.43 -6.45
CA LYS A 201 -1.25 -6.10 -5.86
C LYS A 201 -2.30 -5.12 -6.37
N LEU A 202 -2.96 -4.39 -5.45
CA LEU A 202 -3.82 -3.26 -5.78
C LEU A 202 -2.96 -2.11 -6.30
N ILE A 203 -3.15 -1.74 -7.56
CA ILE A 203 -2.34 -0.73 -8.26
C ILE A 203 -3.19 0.41 -8.86
N GLY A 204 -4.52 0.35 -8.68
CA GLY A 204 -5.41 1.39 -9.17
C GLY A 204 -6.77 1.34 -8.49
N THR A 205 -7.45 2.48 -8.47
CA THR A 205 -8.82 2.62 -7.96
C THR A 205 -9.62 3.55 -8.87
N ALA A 206 -10.92 3.30 -8.98
CA ALA A 206 -11.90 4.21 -9.58
C ALA A 206 -13.24 4.00 -8.89
N SER A 207 -14.02 5.07 -8.71
CA SER A 207 -15.33 4.97 -8.09
C SER A 207 -16.41 5.67 -8.90
N LEU A 208 -17.62 5.14 -8.80
CA LEU A 208 -18.81 5.64 -9.49
C LEU A 208 -19.88 5.93 -8.43
N SER A 209 -20.16 7.21 -8.19
CA SER A 209 -21.32 7.64 -7.40
C SER A 209 -22.55 7.75 -8.30
N PRO A 210 -23.77 7.94 -7.76
CA PRO A 210 -24.97 8.17 -8.56
C PRO A 210 -24.81 9.30 -9.59
N GLU A 211 -24.05 10.33 -9.27
CA GLU A 211 -23.89 11.51 -10.12
C GLU A 211 -22.68 11.44 -11.06
N ARG A 212 -21.54 10.89 -10.60
CA ARG A 212 -20.25 11.15 -11.27
C ARG A 212 -19.20 10.07 -11.02
N VAL A 213 -18.17 10.08 -11.85
CA VAL A 213 -16.92 9.34 -11.60
C VAL A 213 -16.08 10.11 -10.59
N ASN A 214 -15.55 9.40 -9.60
CA ASN A 214 -14.69 9.96 -8.57
C ASN A 214 -13.45 9.09 -8.35
N SER A 215 -12.40 9.68 -7.78
CA SER A 215 -11.26 8.95 -7.21
C SER A 215 -10.60 7.96 -8.18
N VAL A 216 -10.24 8.43 -9.39
CA VAL A 216 -9.51 7.65 -10.38
C VAL A 216 -8.01 7.85 -10.15
N PHE A 217 -7.34 6.83 -9.63
CA PHE A 217 -5.91 6.87 -9.32
C PHE A 217 -5.22 5.58 -9.75
N VAL A 218 -3.99 5.70 -10.23
CA VAL A 218 -3.12 4.58 -10.58
C VAL A 218 -1.78 4.80 -9.89
N ASP A 219 -1.24 3.74 -9.31
CA ASP A 219 0.03 3.74 -8.59
C ASP A 219 1.12 4.35 -9.49
N PRO A 220 1.90 5.35 -9.02
CA PRO A 220 2.89 6.04 -9.84
C PRO A 220 3.84 5.11 -10.61
N SER A 221 4.25 4.00 -9.98
CA SER A 221 5.15 3.01 -10.59
C SER A 221 4.50 2.17 -11.71
N TYR A 222 3.18 2.28 -11.88
CA TYR A 222 2.36 1.55 -12.85
C TYR A 222 1.64 2.47 -13.85
N GLN A 223 1.85 3.79 -13.77
CA GLN A 223 1.31 4.76 -14.73
C GLN A 223 1.93 4.59 -16.12
N GLY A 224 1.29 5.14 -17.16
CA GLY A 224 1.72 4.98 -18.56
C GLY A 224 1.48 3.59 -19.17
N ARG A 225 0.96 2.62 -18.40
CA ARG A 225 0.74 1.22 -18.85
C ARG A 225 -0.71 0.91 -19.24
N GLY A 226 -1.51 1.93 -19.53
CA GLY A 226 -2.92 1.79 -19.93
C GLY A 226 -3.88 1.32 -18.81
N ILE A 227 -3.46 1.32 -17.54
CA ILE A 227 -4.31 0.88 -16.42
C ILE A 227 -5.47 1.84 -16.19
N GLY A 228 -5.21 3.16 -16.21
CA GLY A 228 -6.26 4.18 -16.10
C GLY A 228 -7.30 4.04 -17.21
N THR A 229 -6.85 3.77 -18.44
CA THR A 229 -7.71 3.48 -19.60
C THR A 229 -8.62 2.28 -19.35
N LYS A 230 -8.09 1.18 -18.78
CA LYS A 230 -8.87 -0.01 -18.43
C LYS A 230 -9.88 0.26 -17.31
N LEU A 231 -9.48 1.02 -16.27
CA LEU A 231 -10.37 1.42 -15.17
C LEU A 231 -11.55 2.23 -15.70
N MET A 232 -11.30 3.25 -16.50
CA MET A 232 -12.35 4.10 -17.04
C MET A 232 -13.27 3.36 -18.02
N ALA A 233 -12.72 2.50 -18.88
CA ALA A 233 -13.56 1.66 -19.75
C ALA A 233 -14.47 0.74 -18.95
N PHE A 234 -13.98 0.21 -17.83
CA PHE A 234 -14.78 -0.57 -16.90
C PHE A 234 -15.89 0.27 -16.26
N ILE A 235 -15.59 1.48 -15.79
CA ILE A 235 -16.57 2.41 -15.21
C ILE A 235 -17.65 2.80 -16.22
N GLU A 236 -17.27 3.16 -17.44
CA GLU A 236 -18.20 3.49 -18.54
C GLU A 236 -19.16 2.32 -18.81
N LYS A 237 -18.64 1.08 -18.86
CA LYS A 237 -19.46 -0.12 -19.00
C LYS A 237 -20.43 -0.32 -17.82
N MET A 238 -20.00 -0.03 -16.59
CA MET A 238 -20.89 -0.15 -15.42
C MET A 238 -21.97 0.94 -15.42
N ALA A 239 -21.64 2.15 -15.87
CA ALA A 239 -22.60 3.24 -16.01
C ALA A 239 -23.65 2.96 -17.10
N LEU A 240 -23.24 2.39 -18.24
CA LEU A 240 -24.16 1.91 -19.27
C LEU A 240 -25.13 0.83 -18.74
N ARG A 241 -24.63 -0.11 -17.92
CA ARG A 241 -25.49 -1.11 -17.26
C ARG A 241 -26.48 -0.49 -16.27
N GLN A 242 -26.16 0.68 -15.73
CA GLN A 242 -27.07 1.49 -14.91
C GLN A 242 -27.97 2.42 -15.76
N ARG A 243 -28.00 2.23 -17.09
CA ARG A 243 -28.78 3.02 -18.05
C ARG A 243 -28.48 4.52 -18.01
N ARG A 244 -27.23 4.90 -17.69
CA ARG A 244 -26.80 6.29 -17.75
C ARG A 244 -26.53 6.70 -19.20
N SER A 245 -27.05 7.85 -19.60
CA SER A 245 -26.82 8.46 -20.91
C SER A 245 -25.53 9.29 -20.98
N SER A 246 -24.93 9.63 -19.84
CA SER A 246 -23.67 10.38 -19.77
C SER A 246 -22.90 10.07 -18.49
N LEU A 247 -21.62 10.41 -18.49
CA LEU A 247 -20.77 10.43 -17.31
C LEU A 247 -20.05 11.76 -17.17
N THR A 248 -19.99 12.24 -15.94
CA THR A 248 -19.30 13.48 -15.57
C THR A 248 -18.22 13.18 -14.55
N LEU A 249 -17.15 13.99 -14.53
CA LEU A 249 -16.06 13.92 -13.55
C LEU A 249 -15.41 15.29 -13.34
N PHE A 250 -14.67 15.43 -12.24
CA PHE A 250 -13.74 16.53 -12.03
C PHE A 250 -12.31 16.03 -12.25
N SER A 251 -11.63 16.59 -13.24
CA SER A 251 -10.24 16.26 -13.55
C SER A 251 -9.27 17.22 -12.89
N SER A 252 -8.12 16.75 -12.42
CA SER A 252 -6.94 17.61 -12.23
C SER A 252 -6.49 18.17 -13.56
N LEU A 253 -5.75 19.28 -13.55
CA LEU A 253 -5.22 19.90 -14.77
C LEU A 253 -4.34 18.93 -15.58
N THR A 254 -3.48 18.16 -14.91
CA THR A 254 -2.62 17.14 -15.52
C THR A 254 -3.36 15.99 -16.18
N ALA A 255 -4.57 15.66 -15.70
CA ALA A 255 -5.34 14.54 -16.23
C ALA A 255 -6.31 14.95 -17.35
N VAL A 256 -6.43 16.24 -17.68
CA VAL A 256 -7.35 16.71 -18.74
C VAL A 256 -7.05 16.05 -20.08
N SER A 257 -5.78 15.95 -20.47
CA SER A 257 -5.36 15.32 -21.72
C SER A 257 -5.74 13.83 -21.76
N PHE A 258 -5.58 13.13 -20.62
CA PHE A 258 -5.99 11.74 -20.47
C PHE A 258 -7.50 11.55 -20.70
N TYR A 259 -8.35 12.42 -20.13
CA TYR A 259 -9.80 12.31 -20.31
C TYR A 259 -10.26 12.76 -21.69
N ARG A 260 -9.66 13.80 -22.27
CA ARG A 260 -9.94 14.23 -23.66
C ARG A 260 -9.68 13.13 -24.67
N ALA A 261 -8.56 12.42 -24.54
CA ALA A 261 -8.24 11.26 -25.37
C ALA A 261 -9.27 10.12 -25.30
N ARG A 262 -10.20 10.18 -24.33
CA ARG A 262 -11.28 9.20 -24.13
C ARG A 262 -12.67 9.73 -24.53
N GLY A 263 -12.73 10.91 -25.12
CA GLY A 263 -13.98 11.56 -25.54
C GLY A 263 -14.72 12.28 -24.42
N TYR A 264 -14.04 12.63 -23.33
CA TYR A 264 -14.60 13.59 -22.36
C TYR A 264 -14.32 15.02 -22.84
N GLU A 265 -15.35 15.84 -22.86
CA GLU A 265 -15.27 17.26 -23.19
C GLU A 265 -15.20 18.08 -21.91
N GLY A 266 -14.33 19.08 -21.87
CA GLY A 266 -14.19 19.97 -20.71
C GLY A 266 -15.09 21.19 -20.89
N HIS A 267 -15.93 21.47 -19.90
CA HIS A 267 -16.94 22.54 -19.97
C HIS A 267 -16.59 23.74 -19.10
N GLU A 268 -16.05 23.50 -17.90
CA GLU A 268 -15.89 24.56 -16.89
C GLU A 268 -14.68 24.28 -16.00
N ARG A 269 -13.91 25.34 -15.68
CA ARG A 269 -12.85 25.30 -14.66
C ARG A 269 -13.43 25.74 -13.32
N LEU A 270 -13.20 24.96 -12.28
CA LEU A 270 -13.71 25.20 -10.94
C LEU A 270 -12.55 25.28 -9.96
N PHE A 271 -12.55 26.33 -9.16
CA PHE A 271 -11.62 26.48 -8.04
C PHE A 271 -12.36 26.25 -6.73
N ARG A 272 -12.01 25.19 -6.00
CA ARG A 272 -12.60 24.87 -4.69
C ARG A 272 -11.53 24.42 -3.72
N HIS A 273 -11.57 24.96 -2.50
CA HIS A 273 -10.65 24.58 -1.42
C HIS A 273 -9.16 24.62 -1.84
N GLY A 274 -8.77 25.60 -2.67
CA GLY A 274 -7.41 25.73 -3.16
C GLY A 274 -7.01 24.77 -4.29
N ILE A 275 -7.97 24.02 -4.85
CA ILE A 275 -7.78 23.03 -5.91
C ILE A 275 -8.49 23.52 -7.18
N GLU A 276 -7.73 23.70 -8.26
CA GLU A 276 -8.30 23.90 -9.59
C GLU A 276 -8.61 22.55 -10.25
N THR A 277 -9.83 22.40 -10.75
CA THR A 277 -10.29 21.20 -11.46
C THR A 277 -11.08 21.58 -12.70
N VAL A 278 -11.17 20.67 -13.66
CA VAL A 278 -12.01 20.84 -14.85
C VAL A 278 -13.18 19.87 -14.79
N LEU A 279 -14.40 20.41 -14.86
CA LEU A 279 -15.62 19.63 -15.06
C LEU A 279 -15.61 19.07 -16.49
N MET A 280 -15.65 17.75 -16.60
CA MET A 280 -15.65 17.08 -17.89
C MET A 280 -16.79 16.08 -18.02
N THR A 281 -17.44 16.02 -19.18
CA THR A 281 -18.58 15.13 -19.45
C THR A 281 -18.35 14.34 -20.73
N LYS A 282 -18.87 13.11 -20.76
CA LYS A 282 -18.89 12.25 -21.94
C LYS A 282 -20.28 11.64 -22.10
N PRO A 283 -20.94 11.77 -23.27
CA PRO A 283 -22.13 10.99 -23.58
C PRO A 283 -21.77 9.50 -23.67
N LEU A 284 -22.62 8.65 -23.11
CA LEU A 284 -22.49 7.20 -23.19
C LEU A 284 -23.40 6.68 -24.29
N ILE A 285 -22.78 6.11 -25.32
CA ILE A 285 -23.49 5.46 -26.42
C ILE A 285 -23.61 3.97 -26.05
N PRO A 286 -24.82 3.38 -26.07
CA PRO A 286 -25.05 1.97 -25.77
C PRO A 286 -24.27 0.98 -26.64
#